data_AF-A0A933IFS4-F1
#
_entry.id   AF-A0A933IFS4-F1
#
_cell.length_a   1.000
_cell.length_b   1.000
_cell.length_c   1.000
_cell.angle_alpha   90.00
_cell.angle_beta   90.00
_cell.angle_gamma   90.00
#
_symmetry.space_group_name_H-M   'P 1'
#
loop_
_entity.id
_entity.type
_entity.pdbx_description
1 polymer ?
#
loop_
_entity_poly.entity_id
_entity_poly.type
_entity_poly.pdbx_seq_one_letter_code
_entity_poly.pdbx_strand_id
1 'polypeptide(L)'
;MARRSRSFGDELNAWRICLEGHKNNTADFVFLKKELAGFEQLIARADKENAKQEKLKADLLAQTKVVDDIVNSGRKTYASLLRYAKAKYGPNSAKIKEFLSKTEGVTRAKKTAKAG
;
A
#
# COMPACT_ATOMS: atom_id res chain seq x y z
N MET A 1 -4.20 -20.65 -17.33
CA MET A 1 -3.60 -19.31 -17.55
C MET A 1 -4.07 -18.38 -16.44
N ALA A 2 -3.18 -17.93 -15.55
CA ALA A 2 -3.53 -16.91 -14.57
C ALA A 2 -3.76 -15.58 -15.32
N ARG A 3 -4.93 -14.95 -15.13
CA ARG A 3 -5.15 -13.56 -15.59
C ARG A 3 -4.04 -12.72 -14.96
N ARG A 4 -3.15 -12.16 -15.77
CA ARG A 4 -2.25 -11.09 -15.31
C ARG A 4 -3.15 -10.06 -14.63
N SER A 5 -2.92 -9.77 -13.35
CA SER A 5 -3.62 -8.68 -12.66
C SER A 5 -3.21 -7.38 -13.34
N ARG A 6 -3.92 -7.02 -14.42
CA ARG A 6 -3.78 -5.71 -15.05
C ARG A 6 -4.24 -4.70 -14.00
N SER A 7 -3.46 -3.64 -13.81
CA SER A 7 -3.87 -2.57 -12.91
C SER A 7 -5.21 -2.01 -13.40
N PHE A 8 -6.04 -1.47 -12.51
CA PHE A 8 -7.32 -0.88 -12.90
C PHE A 8 -7.13 0.20 -14.01
N GLY A 9 -6.03 0.95 -13.95
CA GLY A 9 -5.63 1.89 -14.99
C GLY A 9 -5.34 1.25 -16.36
N ASP A 10 -4.70 0.09 -16.40
CA ASP A 10 -4.44 -0.63 -17.66
C ASP A 10 -5.73 -1.14 -18.31
N GLU A 11 -6.68 -1.59 -17.49
CA GLU A 11 -7.98 -2.07 -17.95
C GLU A 11 -8.83 -0.90 -18.49
N LEU A 12 -8.82 0.24 -17.79
CA LEU A 12 -9.48 1.46 -18.25
C LEU A 12 -8.87 1.98 -19.55
N ASN A 13 -7.55 1.91 -19.71
CA ASN A 13 -6.90 2.28 -20.96
C ASN A 13 -7.32 1.36 -22.13
N ALA A 14 -7.44 0.06 -21.89
CA ALA A 14 -7.95 -0.86 -22.90
C ALA A 14 -9.40 -0.52 -23.32
N TRP A 15 -10.25 -0.12 -22.37
CA TRP A 15 -11.62 0.31 -22.67
C TRP A 15 -11.66 1.60 -23.49
N ARG A 16 -10.77 2.55 -23.23
CA ARG A 16 -10.64 3.77 -24.05
C ARG A 16 -10.25 3.47 -25.50
N ILE A 17 -9.23 2.62 -25.68
CA ILE A 17 -8.79 2.19 -27.02
C ILE A 17 -9.94 1.51 -27.76
N CYS A 18 -10.71 0.66 -27.07
CA CYS A 18 -11.88 0.01 -27.62
C CYS A 18 -12.95 1.03 -28.06
N LEU A 19 -13.30 1.98 -27.17
CA LEU A 19 -14.28 3.03 -27.48
C LEU A 19 -13.83 3.89 -28.68
N GLU A 20 -12.57 4.29 -28.73
CA GLU A 20 -12.02 5.10 -29.83
C GLU A 20 -12.04 4.35 -31.16
N GLY A 21 -11.66 3.06 -31.15
CA GLY A 21 -11.77 2.20 -32.32
C GLY A 21 -13.20 2.01 -32.81
N HIS A 22 -14.18 1.94 -31.90
CA HIS A 22 -15.59 1.82 -32.27
C HIS A 22 -16.18 3.13 -32.79
N LYS A 23 -15.87 4.28 -32.19
CA LYS A 23 -16.37 5.60 -32.65
C LYS A 23 -16.14 5.84 -34.14
N ASN A 24 -14.97 5.44 -34.64
CA ASN A 24 -14.60 5.60 -36.05
C ASN A 24 -15.38 4.64 -36.98
N ASN A 25 -15.79 3.48 -36.48
CA ASN A 25 -16.46 2.43 -37.26
C ASN A 25 -17.98 2.42 -37.11
N THR A 26 -18.53 3.15 -36.13
CA THR A 26 -19.96 3.14 -35.80
C THR A 26 -20.67 4.46 -36.04
N ALA A 27 -20.02 5.42 -36.70
CA ALA A 27 -20.57 6.76 -36.95
C ALA A 27 -21.94 6.73 -37.67
N ASP A 28 -22.12 5.77 -38.59
CA ASP A 28 -23.32 5.63 -39.41
C ASP A 28 -24.46 4.87 -38.71
N PHE A 29 -24.18 4.17 -37.60
CA PHE A 29 -25.17 3.37 -36.89
C PHE A 29 -25.82 4.19 -35.77
N VAL A 30 -26.92 4.87 -36.11
CA VAL A 30 -27.67 5.74 -35.20
C VAL A 30 -28.13 5.03 -33.91
N PHE A 31 -28.47 3.74 -33.99
CA PHE A 31 -28.93 2.96 -32.84
C PHE A 31 -27.83 2.71 -31.79
N LEU A 32 -26.55 2.76 -32.17
CA LEU A 32 -25.42 2.55 -31.26
C LEU A 32 -25.01 3.82 -30.51
N LYS A 33 -25.50 5.00 -30.92
CA LYS A 33 -25.13 6.28 -30.29
C LYS A 33 -25.41 6.31 -28.78
N LYS A 34 -26.53 5.73 -28.35
CA LYS A 34 -26.91 5.67 -26.93
C LYS A 34 -25.98 4.76 -26.12
N GLU A 35 -25.60 3.62 -26.69
CA GLU A 35 -24.68 2.68 -26.05
C GLU A 35 -23.26 3.25 -25.94
N LEU A 36 -22.78 3.91 -27.00
CA LEU A 36 -21.49 4.61 -26.98
C LEU A 36 -21.46 5.71 -25.92
N ALA A 37 -22.51 6.53 -25.84
CA ALA A 37 -22.62 7.56 -24.81
C ALA A 37 -22.68 6.97 -23.40
N GLY A 38 -23.36 5.84 -23.22
CA GLY A 38 -23.37 5.10 -21.95
C GLY A 38 -21.98 4.58 -21.57
N PHE A 39 -21.24 4.04 -22.54
CA PHE A 39 -19.89 3.53 -22.32
C PHE A 39 -18.88 4.65 -22.03
N GLU A 40 -19.00 5.81 -22.70
CA GLU A 40 -18.25 7.03 -22.38
C GLU A 40 -18.47 7.48 -20.93
N GLN A 41 -19.73 7.50 -20.47
CA GLN A 41 -20.05 7.87 -19.09
C GLN A 41 -19.45 6.88 -18.08
N LEU A 42 -19.44 5.59 -18.41
CA LEU A 42 -18.82 4.55 -17.58
C LEU A 42 -17.31 4.77 -17.47
N ILE A 43 -16.61 5.01 -18.59
CA ILE A 43 -15.16 5.30 -18.58
C ILE A 43 -14.89 6.58 -17.78
N ALA A 44 -15.66 7.65 -17.99
CA ALA A 44 -15.48 8.91 -17.27
C ALA A 44 -15.69 8.74 -15.75
N ARG A 45 -16.64 7.90 -15.33
CA ARG A 45 -16.84 7.57 -13.92
C ARG A 45 -15.68 6.73 -13.38
N ALA A 46 -15.25 5.72 -14.12
CA ALA A 46 -14.13 4.87 -13.75
C ALA A 46 -12.84 5.69 -13.60
N ASP A 47 -12.64 6.73 -14.41
CA ASP A 47 -11.50 7.64 -14.32
C ASP A 47 -11.46 8.44 -13.02
N LYS A 48 -12.62 8.96 -12.60
CA LYS A 48 -12.74 9.65 -11.32
C LYS A 48 -12.40 8.73 -10.16
N GLU A 49 -12.84 7.48 -10.21
CA GLU A 49 -12.53 6.50 -9.16
C GLU A 49 -11.06 6.05 -9.20
N ASN A 50 -10.48 5.85 -10.39
CA ASN A 50 -9.06 5.52 -10.54
C ASN A 50 -8.17 6.65 -9.97
N ALA A 51 -8.49 7.90 -10.27
CA ALA A 51 -7.76 9.05 -9.72
C ALA A 51 -7.83 9.11 -8.18
N LYS A 52 -9.00 8.83 -7.59
CA LYS A 52 -9.14 8.71 -6.13
C LYS A 52 -8.31 7.55 -5.58
N GLN A 53 -8.31 6.40 -6.25
CA GLN A 53 -7.55 5.23 -5.82
C GLN A 53 -6.04 5.51 -5.84
N GLU A 54 -5.52 6.14 -6.89
CA GLU A 54 -4.11 6.52 -6.98
C GLU A 54 -3.72 7.54 -5.90
N LYS A 55 -4.59 8.51 -5.60
CA LYS A 55 -4.38 9.42 -4.46
C LYS A 55 -4.31 8.67 -3.13
N LEU A 56 -5.25 7.77 -2.86
CA LEU A 56 -5.26 6.97 -1.63
C LEU A 56 -4.02 6.07 -1.50
N LYS A 57 -3.51 5.52 -2.61
CA LYS A 57 -2.26 4.76 -2.63
C LYS A 57 -1.07 5.66 -2.26
N ALA A 58 -1.00 6.85 -2.82
CA ALA A 58 0.06 7.82 -2.50
C ALA A 58 0.01 8.23 -1.01
N ASP A 59 -1.19 8.50 -0.49
CA ASP A 59 -1.41 8.85 0.92
C ASP A 59 -0.99 7.70 1.86
N LEU A 60 -1.37 6.46 1.52
CA LEU A 60 -0.96 5.27 2.28
C LEU A 60 0.56 5.07 2.28
N LEU A 61 1.22 5.28 1.14
CA LEU A 61 2.67 5.21 1.03
C LEU A 61 3.35 6.27 1.92
N ALA A 62 2.83 7.50 1.91
CA ALA A 62 3.34 8.57 2.75
C ALA A 62 3.17 8.26 4.24
N GLN A 63 2.00 7.78 4.67
CA GLN A 63 1.75 7.36 6.05
C GLN A 63 2.64 6.19 6.47
N THR A 64 2.83 5.21 5.58
CA THR A 64 3.73 4.07 5.84
C THR A 64 5.15 4.56 6.15
N LYS A 65 5.65 5.52 5.37
CA LYS A 65 6.96 6.13 5.61
C LYS A 65 7.05 6.84 6.97
N VAL A 66 6.00 7.57 7.37
CA VAL A 66 5.95 8.22 8.69
C VAL A 66 5.99 7.19 9.82
N VAL A 67 5.24 6.09 9.70
CA VAL A 67 5.27 5.00 10.68
C VAL A 67 6.66 4.37 10.76
N ASP A 68 7.29 4.10 9.62
CA ASP A 68 8.65 3.54 9.57
C ASP A 68 9.66 4.49 10.24
N ASP A 69 9.57 5.79 10.00
CA ASP A 69 10.43 6.80 10.62
C ASP A 69 10.23 6.87 12.15
N ILE A 70 8.97 6.79 12.62
CA ILE A 70 8.64 6.73 14.05
C ILE A 70 9.21 5.46 14.68
N VAL A 71 9.01 4.30 14.05
CA VAL A 71 9.52 3.01 14.55
C VAL A 71 11.04 3.01 14.60
N ASN A 72 11.70 3.52 13.55
CA ASN A 72 13.16 3.60 13.51
C ASN A 72 13.72 4.55 14.57
N SER A 73 13.08 5.71 14.76
CA SER A 73 13.45 6.66 15.81
C SER A 73 13.23 6.07 17.20
N GLY A 74 12.09 5.43 17.43
CA GLY A 74 11.79 4.72 18.68
C GLY A 74 12.83 3.64 18.99
N ARG A 75 13.26 2.85 18.00
CA ARG A 75 14.33 1.86 18.15
C ARG A 75 15.67 2.48 18.54
N LYS A 76 16.07 3.59 17.91
CA LYS A 76 17.32 4.32 18.25
C LYS A 76 17.29 4.86 19.68
N THR A 77 16.16 5.45 20.08
CA THR A 77 15.96 5.98 21.43
C THR A 77 15.98 4.86 22.46
N TYR A 78 15.26 3.77 22.21
CA TYR A 78 15.27 2.58 23.08
C TYR A 78 16.68 2.00 23.25
N ALA A 79 17.43 1.83 22.15
CA ALA A 79 18.81 1.35 22.21
C ALA A 79 19.72 2.27 23.03
N SER A 80 19.53 3.58 22.91
CA SER A 80 20.31 4.59 23.66
C SER A 80 19.99 4.55 25.15
N LEU A 81 18.71 4.45 25.52
CA LEU A 81 18.26 4.29 26.90
C LEU A 81 18.80 2.99 27.51
N LEU A 82 18.73 1.89 26.77
CA LEU A 82 19.25 0.61 27.21
C LEU A 82 20.77 0.65 27.42
N ARG A 83 21.52 1.31 26.53
CA ARG A 83 22.96 1.52 26.68
C ARG A 83 23.29 2.32 27.94
N TYR A 84 22.57 3.42 28.18
CA TYR A 84 22.74 4.23 29.40
C TYR A 84 22.42 3.42 30.66
N ALA A 85 21.31 2.68 30.67
CA ALA A 85 20.93 1.84 31.81
C ALA A 85 21.99 0.77 32.10
N LYS A 86 22.53 0.10 31.06
CA LYS A 86 23.62 -0.89 31.18
C LYS A 86 24.89 -0.27 31.76
N ALA A 87 25.26 0.93 31.33
CA ALA A 87 26.42 1.63 31.86
C ALA A 87 26.24 2.05 33.33
N LYS A 88 25.03 2.49 33.72
CA LYS A 88 24.75 3.00 35.06
C LYS A 88 24.55 1.93 36.12
N TYR A 89 23.83 0.86 35.78
CA TYR A 89 23.44 -0.18 36.75
C TYR A 89 24.21 -1.48 36.59
N GLY A 90 25.00 -1.63 35.52
CA GLY A 90 25.66 -2.86 35.14
C GLY A 90 24.74 -3.79 34.33
N PRO A 91 25.28 -4.53 33.35
CA PRO A 91 24.50 -5.25 32.34
C PRO A 91 23.59 -6.36 32.90
N ASN A 92 23.90 -6.87 34.10
CA ASN A 92 23.18 -7.96 34.75
C ASN A 92 22.32 -7.51 35.95
N SER A 93 22.13 -6.20 36.16
CA SER A 93 21.31 -5.71 37.27
C SER A 93 19.86 -6.17 37.16
N ALA A 94 19.24 -6.46 38.31
CA ALA A 94 17.82 -6.82 38.39
C ALA A 94 16.91 -5.75 37.74
N LYS A 95 17.27 -4.47 37.90
CA LYS A 95 16.56 -3.32 37.29
C LYS A 95 16.57 -3.36 35.75
N ILE A 96 17.67 -3.80 35.13
CA ILE A 96 17.73 -3.96 33.67
C ILE A 96 16.96 -5.18 33.21
N LYS A 97 17.04 -6.30 33.94
CA LYS A 97 16.26 -7.51 33.60
C LYS A 97 14.75 -7.23 33.65
N GLU A 98 14.29 -6.47 34.65
CA GLU A 98 12.89 -6.05 34.76
C GLU A 98 12.48 -5.06 33.64
N PHE A 99 13.38 -4.15 33.25
CA PHE A 99 13.13 -3.23 32.14
C PHE A 99 13.07 -3.95 30.79
N LEU A 100 13.95 -4.93 30.56
CA LEU A 100 13.96 -5.77 29.36
C LEU A 100 12.73 -6.66 29.29
N SER A 101 12.33 -7.32 30.39
CA SER A 101 11.15 -8.20 30.39
C SER A 101 9.85 -7.45 30.05
N LYS A 102 9.77 -6.16 30.37
CA LYS A 102 8.64 -5.28 30.02
C LYS A 102 8.69 -4.76 28.57
N THR A 103 9.81 -4.92 27.88
CA THR A 103 10.05 -4.35 26.53
C THR A 103 10.35 -5.40 25.46
N GLU A 104 10.70 -6.63 25.85
CA GLU A 104 11.02 -7.76 24.96
C GLU A 104 9.78 -8.45 24.31
N GLY A 105 8.57 -7.93 24.52
CA GLY A 105 7.36 -8.40 23.82
C GLY A 105 7.17 -7.86 22.38
N VAL A 106 8.02 -6.95 21.91
CA VAL A 106 7.82 -6.23 20.62
C VAL A 106 8.80 -6.68 19.52
N THR A 107 9.74 -7.57 19.83
CA THR A 107 10.75 -8.05 18.87
C THR A 107 10.61 -9.55 18.58
N ARG A 108 10.06 -9.86 17.40
CA ARG A 108 10.10 -11.14 16.67
C ARG A 108 9.28 -12.31 17.26
N ALA A 109 8.05 -12.43 16.78
CA ALA A 109 7.62 -13.71 16.20
C ALA A 109 8.51 -13.97 14.97
N LYS A 110 9.64 -14.65 15.17
CA LYS A 110 10.45 -15.17 14.06
C LYS A 110 9.56 -16.16 13.31
N LYS A 111 9.22 -15.82 12.08
CA LYS A 111 8.65 -16.71 11.08
C LYS A 111 9.67 -17.83 10.80
N THR A 112 9.72 -18.83 11.68
CA THR A 112 10.27 -20.16 11.38
C THR A 112 9.09 -21.07 11.14
N ALA A 113 8.54 -20.99 9.93
CA ALA A 113 7.88 -22.11 9.30
C ALA A 113 8.57 -22.25 7.94
N LYS A 114 9.70 -22.96 7.97
CA LYS A 114 10.41 -23.43 6.79
C LYS A 114 9.98 -24.88 6.61
N ALA A 115 9.45 -25.18 5.42
CA ALA A 115 9.43 -26.47 4.73
C ALA A 115 9.20 -27.75 5.55
N GLY A 116 8.02 -28.34 5.34
CA GLY A 116 7.70 -29.76 5.49
C GLY A 116 6.57 -30.06 4.53
#